data_AF-A0A3N7GGV1-F1
#
_entry.id   AF-A0A3N7GGV1-F1
#
_cell.length_a   1.000
_cell.length_b   1.000
_cell.length_c   1.000
_cell.angle_alpha   90.00
_cell.angle_beta   90.00
_cell.angle_gamma   90.00
#
_symmetry.space_group_name_H-M   'P 1'
#
loop_
_entity.id
_entity.type
_entity.pdbx_description
1 polymer ?
#
loop_
_entity_poly.entity_id
_entity_poly.type
_entity_poly.pdbx_seq_one_letter_code
_entity_poly.pdbx_strand_id
1 'polypeptide(L)'
;MNDVARRHGLPANHVSSWRTLARKGRLVLPAPEDPVEFAALMVGPVDETRFGDAGAAVRPEIVAGTVVIRLETGATADRIASVVRALATGP
;
A
#
# COMPACT_ATOMS: atom_id res chain seq x y z
N MET A 1 -10.26 -4.16 13.72
CA MET A 1 -10.17 -5.22 14.75
C MET A 1 -11.54 -5.60 15.29
N ASN A 2 -12.38 -4.62 15.63
CA ASN A 2 -13.76 -4.87 16.09
C ASN A 2 -14.60 -5.64 15.09
N ASP A 3 -14.42 -5.43 13.78
CA ASP A 3 -15.19 -6.19 12.77
C ASP A 3 -14.87 -7.68 12.75
N VAL A 4 -13.59 -8.05 12.92
CA VAL A 4 -13.17 -9.46 13.03
C VAL A 4 -13.73 -10.06 14.32
N ALA A 5 -13.60 -9.34 15.43
CA ALA A 5 -14.12 -9.77 16.73
C ALA A 5 -15.64 -10.02 16.66
N ARG A 6 -16.40 -9.04 16.13
CA ARG A 6 -17.85 -9.13 15.92
C ARG A 6 -18.26 -10.25 14.97
N ARG A 7 -17.57 -10.40 13.83
CA ARG A 7 -17.85 -11.49 12.86
C ARG A 7 -17.74 -12.87 13.51
N HIS A 8 -16.81 -13.04 14.43
CA HIS A 8 -16.53 -14.33 15.07
C HIS A 8 -17.07 -14.44 16.51
N GLY A 9 -17.89 -13.47 16.98
CA GLY A 9 -18.45 -13.48 18.33
C GLY A 9 -17.42 -13.41 19.46
N LEU A 10 -16.23 -12.86 19.18
CA LEU A 10 -15.12 -12.78 20.11
C LEU A 10 -15.01 -11.37 20.73
N PRO A 11 -14.50 -11.26 21.98
CA PRO A 11 -14.08 -10.00 22.55
C PRO A 11 -12.92 -9.36 21.74
N ALA A 12 -12.97 -8.05 21.53
CA ALA A 12 -11.96 -7.34 20.73
C ALA A 12 -10.55 -7.41 21.35
N ASN A 13 -10.45 -7.46 22.69
CA ASN A 13 -9.18 -7.63 23.42
C ASN A 13 -8.50 -8.99 23.17
N HIS A 14 -9.25 -10.02 22.76
CA HIS A 14 -8.66 -11.31 22.41
C HIS A 14 -7.93 -11.23 21.07
N VAL A 15 -8.53 -10.58 20.06
CA VAL A 15 -7.89 -10.39 18.76
C VAL A 15 -6.61 -9.56 18.90
N SER A 16 -6.59 -8.53 19.76
CA SER A 16 -5.37 -7.72 20.01
C SER A 16 -4.29 -8.52 20.71
N SER A 17 -4.66 -9.32 21.71
CA SER A 17 -3.73 -10.17 22.45
C SER A 17 -3.11 -11.23 21.54
N TRP A 18 -3.92 -11.94 20.74
CA TRP A 18 -3.44 -12.94 19.79
C TRP A 18 -2.53 -12.34 18.72
N ARG A 19 -2.88 -11.16 18.19
CA ARG A 19 -2.04 -10.46 17.20
C ARG A 19 -0.67 -10.08 17.79
N THR A 20 -0.65 -9.67 19.06
CA THR A 20 0.59 -9.37 19.78
C THR A 20 1.44 -10.62 19.98
N LEU A 21 0.82 -11.73 20.37
CA LEU A 21 1.51 -13.02 20.52
C LEU A 21 2.05 -13.54 19.19
N ALA A 22 1.28 -13.42 18.11
CA ALA A 22 1.70 -13.80 16.76
C ALA A 22 2.93 -12.99 16.30
N ARG A 23 2.91 -11.65 16.47
CA ARG A 23 4.08 -10.81 16.14
C ARG A 23 5.34 -11.18 16.94
N LYS A 24 5.17 -11.67 18.16
CA LYS A 24 6.28 -12.12 19.03
C LYS A 24 6.67 -13.58 18.79
N GLY A 25 6.03 -14.29 17.85
CA GLY A 25 6.26 -15.72 17.62
C GLY A 25 5.84 -16.62 18.80
N ARG A 26 4.92 -16.14 19.65
CA ARG A 26 4.47 -16.82 20.87
C ARG A 26 3.05 -17.37 20.78
N LEU A 27 2.38 -17.19 19.64
CA LEU A 27 1.05 -17.77 19.42
C LEU A 27 1.22 -19.20 18.92
N VAL A 28 0.87 -20.17 19.76
CA VAL A 28 0.84 -21.59 19.38
C VAL A 28 -0.56 -21.92 18.90
N LEU A 29 -0.65 -22.49 17.68
CA LEU A 29 -1.90 -23.06 17.18
C LEU A 29 -1.87 -24.58 17.42
N PRO A 30 -3.00 -25.19 17.80
CA PRO A 30 -3.10 -26.63 17.87
C PRO A 30 -2.80 -27.23 16.49
N ALA A 31 -2.25 -28.44 16.47
CA ALA A 31 -2.11 -29.17 15.23
C ALA A 31 -3.49 -29.37 14.62
N PRO A 32 -3.66 -29.11 13.31
CA PRO A 32 -4.90 -29.39 12.61
C PRO A 32 -5.20 -30.90 12.64
N GLU A 33 -6.48 -31.26 12.75
CA GLU A 33 -6.91 -32.67 12.76
C GLU A 33 -6.79 -33.30 11.37
N ASP A 34 -7.02 -32.50 10.32
CA ASP A 34 -6.89 -32.89 8.91
C ASP A 34 -5.54 -32.44 8.33
N PRO A 35 -5.05 -33.10 7.25
CA PRO A 35 -3.90 -32.62 6.50
C PRO A 35 -4.14 -31.18 6.03
N VAL A 36 -3.35 -30.24 6.54
CA VAL A 36 -3.40 -28.86 6.04
C VAL A 36 -2.70 -28.83 4.69
N GLU A 37 -3.51 -28.81 3.64
CA GLU A 37 -3.07 -28.44 2.32
C GLU A 37 -2.88 -26.92 2.28
N PHE A 38 -1.63 -26.48 2.39
CA PHE A 38 -1.30 -25.11 2.04
C PHE A 38 -1.45 -24.97 0.53
N ALA A 39 -2.10 -23.89 0.08
CA ALA A 39 -2.10 -23.55 -1.33
C ALA A 39 -0.65 -23.52 -1.83
N ALA A 40 -0.37 -24.22 -2.94
CA ALA A 40 0.95 -24.26 -3.52
C ALA A 40 1.39 -22.84 -3.88
N LEU A 41 2.54 -22.41 -3.37
CA LEU A 41 3.16 -21.15 -3.76
C LEU A 41 3.64 -21.28 -5.20
N MET A 42 2.84 -20.79 -6.14
CA MET A 42 3.23 -20.70 -7.55
C MET A 42 4.03 -19.41 -7.73
N VAL A 43 5.35 -19.53 -7.91
CA VAL A 43 6.17 -18.40 -8.36
C VAL A 43 5.99 -18.29 -9.86
N GLY A 44 5.10 -17.40 -10.29
CA GLY A 44 5.02 -17.01 -11.70
C GLY A 44 6.30 -16.28 -12.13
N PRO A 45 6.57 -16.15 -13.44
CA PRO A 45 7.54 -15.17 -13.90
C PRO A 45 7.20 -13.82 -13.25
N VAL A 46 8.22 -13.02 -12.92
CA VAL A 46 8.01 -11.64 -12.50
C VAL A 46 7.47 -10.93 -13.72
N ASP A 47 6.16 -10.97 -13.90
CA ASP A 47 5.50 -9.98 -14.70
C ASP A 47 5.76 -8.68 -13.96
N GLU A 48 6.44 -7.73 -14.59
CA GLU A 48 6.62 -6.38 -14.05
C GLU A 48 5.28 -5.63 -13.97
N THR A 49 4.15 -6.33 -13.88
CA THR A 49 2.93 -5.81 -13.29
C THR A 49 3.23 -5.50 -11.84
N ARG A 50 3.82 -4.32 -11.66
CA ARG A 50 4.05 -3.62 -10.41
C ARG A 50 2.85 -3.87 -9.51
N PHE A 51 3.01 -4.75 -8.53
CA PHE A 51 2.13 -4.83 -7.38
C PHE A 51 2.23 -3.48 -6.67
N GLY A 52 1.41 -2.52 -7.10
CA GLY A 52 1.51 -1.11 -6.72
C GLY A 52 0.98 -0.12 -7.76
N ASP A 53 0.72 -0.50 -9.01
CA ASP A 53 0.17 0.43 -10.01
C ASP A 53 -1.30 0.14 -10.31
N ALA A 54 -2.13 0.21 -9.27
CA ALA A 54 -3.55 0.42 -9.46
C ALA A 54 -3.76 1.87 -9.95
N GLY A 55 -3.45 2.12 -11.22
CA GLY A 55 -3.90 3.30 -11.96
C GLY A 55 -3.52 4.65 -11.38
N ALA A 56 -2.40 4.77 -10.66
CA ALA A 56 -1.87 6.07 -10.30
C ALA A 56 -1.12 6.60 -11.52
N ALA A 57 -1.88 7.06 -12.51
CA ALA A 57 -1.38 7.74 -13.69
C ALA A 57 -0.25 8.69 -13.27
N VAL A 58 1.01 8.37 -13.59
CA VAL A 58 2.18 9.05 -13.05
C VAL A 58 2.10 10.52 -13.47
N ARG A 59 1.70 11.37 -12.52
CA ARG A 59 1.53 12.81 -12.69
C ARG A 59 2.81 13.48 -12.23
N PRO A 60 3.50 14.25 -13.10
CA PRO A 60 4.66 14.99 -12.66
C PRO A 60 4.29 15.99 -11.56
N GLU A 61 5.12 16.07 -10.52
CA GLU A 61 4.99 17.04 -9.43
C GLU A 61 6.15 18.03 -9.46
N ILE A 62 5.84 19.33 -9.30
CA ILE A 62 6.83 20.39 -9.12
C ILE A 62 6.73 20.90 -7.68
N VAL A 63 7.84 20.86 -6.95
CA VAL A 63 7.93 21.34 -5.56
C VAL A 63 8.74 22.64 -5.54
N ALA A 64 8.13 23.73 -5.07
CA ALA A 64 8.73 25.05 -4.94
C ALA A 64 8.47 25.58 -3.51
N GLY A 65 9.46 25.41 -2.63
CA GLY A 65 9.31 25.73 -1.21
C GLY A 65 8.20 24.90 -0.57
N THR A 66 7.17 25.57 -0.04
CA THR A 66 6.00 24.92 0.57
C THR A 66 4.89 24.59 -0.43
N VAL A 67 5.08 24.94 -1.71
CA VAL A 67 4.07 24.75 -2.76
C VAL A 67 4.38 23.48 -3.55
N VAL A 68 3.36 22.64 -3.73
CA VAL A 68 3.40 21.45 -4.58
C VAL A 68 2.38 21.61 -5.69
N ILE A 69 2.83 21.56 -6.94
CA ILE A 69 1.99 21.63 -8.14
C ILE A 69 1.98 20.27 -8.82
N ARG A 70 0.80 19.67 -8.93
CA ARG A 70 0.56 18.41 -9.64
C ARG A 70 0.13 18.69 -11.06
N LEU A 71 0.84 18.16 -12.04
CA LEU A 71 0.50 18.28 -13.45
C LEU A 71 -0.41 17.14 -13.93
N GLU A 72 -0.94 17.28 -15.13
CA GLU A 72 -1.65 16.22 -15.83
C GLU A 72 -0.73 15.03 -16.16
N THR A 73 -1.32 13.84 -16.23
CA THR A 73 -0.58 12.65 -16.67
C THR A 73 -0.11 12.84 -18.11
N GLY A 74 1.18 12.59 -18.35
CA GLY A 74 1.77 12.78 -19.68
C GLY A 74 2.07 14.24 -20.03
N ALA A 75 2.13 15.15 -19.04
CA ALA A 75 2.56 16.53 -19.26
C ALA A 75 3.87 16.59 -20.07
N THR A 76 3.88 17.39 -21.13
CA THR A 76 5.04 17.51 -22.02
C THR A 76 6.18 18.26 -21.34
N ALA A 77 7.41 18.05 -21.82
CA ALA A 77 8.57 18.80 -21.33
C ALA A 77 8.39 20.32 -21.45
N ASP A 78 7.79 20.79 -22.54
CA ASP A 78 7.49 22.22 -22.75
C ASP A 78 6.50 22.76 -21.72
N ARG A 79 5.48 21.96 -21.37
CA ARG A 79 4.50 22.33 -20.34
C ARG A 79 5.16 22.43 -18.97
N ILE A 80 5.97 21.44 -18.60
CA ILE A 80 6.74 21.44 -17.35
C ILE A 80 7.66 22.67 -17.30
N ALA A 81 8.43 22.93 -18.36
CA ALA A 81 9.34 24.08 -18.44
C ALA A 81 8.61 25.42 -18.34
N SER A 82 7.41 25.52 -18.93
CA SER A 82 6.57 26.72 -18.83
C SER A 82 6.16 27.01 -17.39
N VAL A 83 5.72 25.98 -16.64
CA VAL A 83 5.35 26.14 -15.22
C VAL A 83 6.56 26.51 -14.37
N VAL A 84 7.71 25.88 -14.58
CA VAL A 84 8.95 26.20 -13.86
C VAL A 84 9.38 27.65 -14.11
N ARG A 85 9.32 28.13 -15.37
CA ARG A 85 9.65 29.53 -15.69
C ARG A 85 8.69 30.49 -15.02
N ALA A 86 7.39 30.20 -15.02
CA ALA A 86 6.39 31.05 -14.37
C ALA A 86 6.65 31.19 -12.85
N LEU A 87 7.05 30.09 -12.18
CA LEU A 87 7.44 30.11 -10.77
C LEU A 87 8.69 30.96 -10.52
N ALA A 88 9.67 30.93 -11.43
CA ALA A 88 10.90 31.71 -11.31
C ALA A 88 10.69 33.22 -11.54
N THR A 89 9.59 33.60 -12.20
CA THR A 89 9.22 35.01 -12.47
C THR A 89 8.14 35.54 -11.53
N GLY A 90 7.69 34.74 -10.55
CA GLY A 90 6.79 35.21 -9.49
C GLY A 90 7.49 36.25 -8.59
N PRO A 91 6.73 37.14 -7.93
CA PRO A 91 7.29 38.15 -7.03
C PRO A 91 8.04 37.53 -5.83
#